data_AF-E0I3K8-F1
#
_entry.id   AF-E0I3K8-F1
#
_cell.length_a   1.000
_cell.length_b   1.000
_cell.length_c   1.000
_cell.angle_alpha   90.00
_cell.angle_beta   90.00
_cell.angle_gamma   90.00
#
_symmetry.space_group_name_H-M   'P 1'
#
loop_
_entity.id
_entity.type
_entity.pdbx_description
1 polymer ?
#
loop_
_entity_poly.entity_id
_entity_poly.type
_entity_poly.pdbx_seq_one_letter_code
_entity_poly.pdbx_strand_id
1 'polypeptide(L)' 'MAAEYANLVVWLIGLFGIVGIVLVNVARFVNKDSLAYDEAFVWRRRLPKEARPKRNG' A
#
# COMPACT_ATOMS: atom_id res chain seq x y z
N MET A 1 2.39 38.21 18.62
CA MET A 1 3.57 37.61 17.96
C MET A 1 3.79 36.14 18.35
N ALA A 2 4.42 35.79 19.49
CA ALA A 2 4.76 34.38 19.81
C ALA A 2 3.55 33.42 19.91
N ALA A 3 2.44 33.89 20.49
CA ALA A 3 1.21 33.11 20.65
C ALA A 3 0.52 32.77 19.32
N GLU A 4 0.63 33.64 18.31
CA GLU A 4 0.03 33.41 16.98
C GLU A 4 0.77 32.29 16.24
N TYR A 5 2.11 32.30 16.31
CA TYR A 5 2.93 31.22 15.75
C TYR A 5 2.69 29.87 16.45
N ALA A 6 2.49 29.88 17.77
CA ALA A 6 2.18 28.66 18.52
C ALA A 6 0.85 28.02 18.05
N ASN A 7 -0.19 28.82 17.85
CA ASN A 7 -1.47 28.33 17.34
C ASN A 7 -1.35 27.74 15.93
N LEU A 8 -0.59 28.40 15.05
CA LEU A 8 -0.33 27.89 13.70
C LEU A 8 0.40 26.54 13.72
N VAL A 9 1.41 26.39 14.58
CA VAL A 9 2.17 25.13 14.72
C VAL A 9 1.28 23.99 15.21
N VAL A 10 0.44 24.24 16.22
CA VAL A 10 -0.51 23.23 16.71
C VAL A 10 -1.48 22.82 15.60
N TRP A 11 -1.97 23.79 14.83
CA TRP A 11 -2.88 23.53 13.72
C TRP A 11 -2.21 22.69 12.60
N LEU A 12 -0.96 23.01 12.26
CA LEU A 12 -0.18 22.25 11.30
C LEU A 12 0.05 20.81 11.78
N ILE A 13 0.46 20.61 13.04
CA ILE A 13 0.65 19.27 13.60
C ILE A 13 -0.65 18.48 13.57
N GLY A 14 -1.79 19.10 13.93
CA GLY A 14 -3.10 18.48 13.87
C GLY A 14 -3.48 18.07 12.45
N LEU A 15 -3.33 18.97 11.48
CA LEU A 15 -3.62 18.71 10.07
C LEU A 15 -2.76 17.57 9.52
N PHE A 16 -1.44 17.67 9.69
CA PHE A 16 -0.51 16.65 9.20
C PHE A 16 -0.72 15.31 9.89
N GLY A 17 -1.06 15.32 11.19
CA GLY A 17 -1.40 14.11 11.94
C GLY A 17 -2.60 13.38 11.34
N ILE A 18 -3.70 14.10 11.09
CA ILE A 18 -4.92 13.52 10.49
C ILE A 18 -4.62 12.99 9.08
N VAL A 19 -3.98 13.80 8.24
CA VAL A 19 -3.64 13.41 6.86
C VAL A 19 -2.73 12.19 6.84
N GLY A 20 -1.70 12.17 7.69
CA GLY A 20 -0.76 11.06 7.81
C GLY A 20 -1.46 9.75 8.23
N ILE A 21 -2.35 9.82 9.22
CA ILE A 21 -3.14 8.65 9.66
C ILE A 21 -3.99 8.09 8.51
N VAL A 22 -4.67 8.95 7.76
CA VAL A 22 -5.49 8.53 6.62
C VAL A 22 -4.61 7.87 5.55
N LEU A 23 -3.49 8.50 5.17
CA LEU A 23 -2.56 7.96 4.18
C LEU A 23 -2.01 6.59 4.57
N VAL A 24 -1.62 6.40 5.84
CA VAL A 24 -1.11 5.11 6.34
C VAL A 24 -2.18 4.03 6.26
N ASN A 25 -3.42 4.34 6.63
CA ASN A 25 -4.53 3.38 6.55
C ASN A 25 -4.85 3.01 5.11
N VAL A 26 -4.89 4.00 4.21
CA VAL A 26 -5.11 3.77 2.78
C VAL A 26 -3.96 2.95 2.18
N ALA A 27 -2.70 3.28 2.46
CA ALA A 27 -1.55 2.52 1.99
C ALA A 27 -1.57 1.07 2.50
N ARG A 28 -1.93 0.86 3.77
CA ARG A 28 -2.09 -0.48 4.36
C ARG A 28 -3.24 -1.25 3.73
N PHE A 29 -4.33 -0.58 3.40
CA PHE A 29 -5.48 -1.17 2.71
C PHE A 29 -5.10 -1.59 1.29
N VAL A 30 -4.51 -0.67 0.51
CA VAL A 30 -4.06 -0.92 -0.87
C VAL A 30 -3.03 -2.03 -0.91
N ASN A 31 -1.99 -2.01 -0.07
CA ASN A 31 -0.98 -3.07 -0.08
C ASN A 31 -1.57 -4.44 0.24
N LYS A 32 -2.55 -4.53 1.15
CA LYS A 32 -3.23 -5.79 1.45
C LYS A 32 -4.08 -6.25 0.27
N ASP A 33 -4.81 -5.33 -0.35
CA ASP A 33 -5.69 -5.63 -1.48
C ASP A 33 -4.89 -6.04 -2.73
N SER A 34 -3.83 -5.29 -3.07
CA SER A 34 -2.92 -5.64 -4.17
C SER A 34 -2.24 -6.99 -3.95
N LEU A 35 -1.83 -7.30 -2.71
CA LEU A 35 -1.21 -8.60 -2.41
C LEU A 35 -2.21 -9.76 -2.52
N ALA A 36 -3.46 -9.56 -2.10
CA ALA A 36 -4.53 -10.54 -2.29
C ALA A 36 -4.87 -10.72 -3.78
N TYR A 37 -4.89 -9.64 -4.55
CA TYR A 37 -5.13 -9.66 -6.00
C TYR A 37 -4.00 -10.40 -6.73
N ASP A 38 -2.74 -10.10 -6.41
CA ASP A 38 -1.57 -10.76 -6.99
C ASP A 38 -1.52 -12.25 -6.61
N GLU A 39 -1.84 -12.63 -5.37
CA GLU A 39 -1.90 -14.03 -4.97
C GLU A 39 -2.96 -14.79 -5.78
N ALA A 40 -4.17 -14.24 -5.88
CA ALA A 40 -5.30 -14.89 -6.54
C ALA A 40 -5.09 -15.03 -8.05
N PHE A 41 -4.58 -14.00 -8.70
CA PHE A 41 -4.55 -13.93 -10.17
C PHE A 41 -3.18 -14.16 -10.78
N VAL A 42 -2.08 -13.89 -10.08
CA VAL A 42 -0.71 -14.05 -10.62
C VAL A 42 -0.09 -15.35 -10.09
N TRP A 43 -0.14 -15.60 -8.78
CA TRP A 43 0.62 -16.70 -8.16
C TRP A 43 -0.10 -18.05 -8.20
N ARG A 44 -1.44 -18.07 -8.14
CA ARG A 44 -2.23 -19.31 -8.25
C ARG A 44 -2.43 -19.82 -9.68
N ARG A 45 -1.92 -19.13 -10.70
CA ARG A 45 -1.89 -19.68 -12.06
C ARG A 45 -0.97 -20.90 -12.07
N ARG A 46 -1.54 -22.10 -12.17
CA ARG A 46 -0.74 -23.27 -12.60
C ARG A 46 -0.25 -22.94 -14.01
N LEU A 47 1.08 -22.91 -14.20
CA LEU A 47 1.68 -22.77 -15.53
C LEU A 47 0.98 -23.75 -16.48
N PRO A 48 0.51 -23.30 -17.66
CA PRO A 48 -0.07 -24.20 -18.64
C PRO A 48 0.93 -25.34 -18.90
N LYS A 49 0.43 -26.57 -19.00
CA LYS A 49 1.26 -27.79 -19.15
C LYS A 49 2.24 -27.69 -20.33
N GLU A 50 1.91 -26.83 -21.30
CA GLU A 50 2.68 -26.50 -22.50
C GLU A 50 3.97 -25.70 -22.24
N ALA A 51 4.09 -25.02 -21.08
CA ALA A 51 5.29 -24.27 -20.70
C ALA A 51 6.38 -25.12 -20.04
N ARG A 52 6.15 -26.43 -19.86
CA ARG A 52 7.20 -27.33 -19.37
C ARG A 52 8.20 -27.55 -20.50
N PRO A 53 9.48 -27.18 -20.35
CA PRO A 53 10.48 -27.48 -21.35
C PRO A 53 10.49 -29.00 -21.56
N LYS A 54 10.25 -29.42 -22.81
CA LYS A 54 10.34 -30.82 -23.21
C LYS A 54 11.80 -31.23 -23.00
N ARG A 55 12.08 -31.88 -21.86
CA ARG A 55 13.37 -32.50 -21.58
C ARG A 55 13.49 -33.68 -22.55
N ASN A 56 14.08 -33.41 -23.72
CA ASN A 56 14.49 -34.46 -24.64
C ASN A 56 15.57 -35.30 -23.92
N GLY A 57 15.39 -36.62 -23.98
CA GLY A 57 16.20 -37.62 -23.27
C GLY A 57 17.66 -37.63 -23.69
#